data_AF-A0A379QJ86-F1
#
_entry.id   AF-A0A379QJ86-F1
#
_cell.length_a   1.000
_cell.length_b   1.000
_cell.length_c   1.000
_cell.angle_alpha   90.00
_cell.angle_beta   90.00
_cell.angle_gamma   90.00
#
_symmetry.space_group_name_H-M   'P 1'
#
loop_
_entity.id
_entity.type
_entity.pdbx_description
1 polymer ?
#
loop_
_entity_poly.entity_id
_entity_poly.type
_entity_poly.pdbx_seq_one_letter_code
_entity_poly.pdbx_strand_id
1 'polypeptide(L)'
;MLGIYTCSQRPFELAHSQKSLYDADNNKLTIAKEFTKLNRNNVISICASAKRILEEQTKRYPDSDFYFPGRNYEKQQKVYNAKVKAAPLKRALKPTMGFGLNQ
;
A
#
# COMPACT_ATOMS: atom_id res chain seq x y z
N MET A 1 16.77 -0.90 4.26
CA MET A 1 16.99 -1.95 3.24
C MET A 1 15.76 -2.86 3.17
N LEU A 2 14.62 -2.33 2.69
CA LEU A 2 13.31 -3.01 2.72
C LEU A 2 13.22 -4.19 1.73
N GLY A 3 13.87 -4.07 0.55
CA GLY A 3 13.86 -5.10 -0.48
C GLY A 3 14.51 -6.43 -0.08
N ILE A 4 15.41 -6.46 0.92
CA ILE A 4 15.93 -7.72 1.47
C ILE A 4 14.85 -8.43 2.31
N TYR A 5 14.08 -7.68 3.09
CA TYR A 5 13.07 -8.25 3.98
C TYR A 5 11.84 -8.76 3.21
N THR A 6 11.53 -8.16 2.06
CA THR A 6 10.36 -8.51 1.24
C THR A 6 10.71 -9.41 0.05
N CYS A 7 11.70 -10.29 0.19
CA CYS A 7 12.04 -11.32 -0.81
C CYS A 7 12.52 -10.76 -2.16
N SER A 8 13.39 -9.75 -2.14
CA SER A 8 14.01 -9.17 -3.35
C SER A 8 13.02 -8.56 -4.34
N GLN A 9 11.85 -8.11 -3.86
CA GLN A 9 10.92 -7.32 -4.66
C GLN A 9 11.59 -6.07 -5.22
N ARG A 10 11.23 -5.72 -6.45
CA ARG A 10 11.67 -4.47 -7.07
C ARG A 10 11.01 -3.30 -6.34
N PRO A 11 11.67 -2.13 -6.24
CA PRO A 11 11.08 -0.94 -5.62
C PRO A 11 9.70 -0.57 -6.18
N PHE A 12 9.48 -0.77 -7.49
CA PHE A 12 8.19 -0.52 -8.14
C PHE A 12 7.10 -1.53 -7.74
N GLU A 13 7.44 -2.80 -7.54
CA GLU A 13 6.49 -3.83 -7.04
C GLU A 13 6.08 -3.52 -5.60
N LEU A 14 7.01 -3.02 -4.78
CA LEU A 14 6.75 -2.58 -3.41
C LEU A 14 5.85 -1.35 -3.34
N ALA A 15 6.07 -0.36 -4.21
CA ALA A 15 5.26 0.86 -4.27
C ALA A 15 3.79 0.58 -4.60
N HIS A 16 3.51 -0.52 -5.29
CA HIS A 16 2.16 -0.96 -5.65
C HIS A 16 1.64 -2.09 -4.76
N SER A 17 2.29 -2.35 -3.63
CA SER A 17 1.86 -3.38 -2.69
C SER A 17 0.60 -2.95 -1.96
N GLN A 18 -0.52 -3.56 -2.33
CA GLN A 18 -1.83 -3.34 -1.73
C GLN A 18 -2.09 -4.28 -0.57
N LYS A 19 -2.76 -3.79 0.46
CA LYS A 19 -3.14 -4.57 1.65
C LYS A 19 -4.15 -5.68 1.33
N SER A 20 -5.02 -5.45 0.34
CA SER A 20 -5.98 -6.44 -0.16
C SER A 20 -5.32 -7.68 -0.78
N LEU A 21 -4.05 -7.59 -1.16
CA LEU A 21 -3.29 -8.66 -1.81
C LEU A 21 -2.39 -9.43 -0.83
N TYR A 22 -2.48 -9.13 0.47
CA TYR A 22 -1.77 -9.85 1.51
C TYR A 22 -2.69 -10.87 2.20
N ASP A 23 -2.32 -12.15 2.08
CA ASP A 23 -2.88 -13.25 2.83
C ASP A 23 -2.08 -13.40 4.13
N ALA A 24 -2.63 -12.85 5.22
CA ALA A 24 -2.01 -12.81 6.53
C ALA A 24 -1.96 -14.19 7.22
N ASP A 25 -2.92 -15.06 6.92
CA ASP A 25 -3.03 -16.40 7.50
C ASP A 25 -1.92 -17.30 6.96
N ASN A 26 -1.64 -17.19 5.66
CA ASN A 26 -0.60 -17.98 4.99
C ASN A 26 0.75 -17.25 4.83
N ASN A 27 0.85 -16.00 5.29
CA ASN A 27 2.00 -15.12 5.09
C ASN A 27 2.45 -15.04 3.62
N LYS A 28 1.49 -14.79 2.73
CA LYS A 28 1.73 -14.70 1.28
C LYS A 28 1.30 -13.34 0.77
N LEU A 29 2.16 -12.69 0.00
CA LEU A 29 1.87 -11.44 -0.69
C LEU A 29 1.75 -11.71 -2.18
N THR A 30 0.65 -11.28 -2.79
CA THR A 30 0.44 -11.36 -4.23
C THR A 30 0.91 -10.07 -4.90
N ILE A 31 1.82 -10.20 -5.85
CA ILE A 31 2.20 -9.14 -6.78
C ILE A 31 1.31 -9.28 -8.01
N ALA A 32 0.47 -8.28 -8.25
CA ALA A 32 -0.47 -8.29 -9.36
C ALA A 32 0.26 -8.29 -10.72
N LYS A 33 -0.34 -8.97 -11.70
CA LYS A 33 0.27 -9.24 -13.02
C LYS A 33 0.80 -7.99 -13.73
N GLU A 34 0.12 -6.86 -13.60
CA GLU A 34 0.48 -5.57 -14.19
C GLU A 34 1.81 -5.01 -13.68
N PHE A 35 2.28 -5.48 -12.53
CA PHE A 35 3.56 -5.09 -11.94
C PHE A 35 4.65 -6.14 -12.14
N THR A 36 4.36 -7.20 -12.90
CA THR A 36 5.31 -8.28 -13.21
C THR A 36 5.72 -8.26 -14.67
N LYS A 37 6.96 -8.70 -14.96
CA LYS A 37 7.46 -8.81 -16.35
C LYS A 37 6.73 -9.85 -17.19
N LEU A 38 6.20 -10.88 -16.55
CA LEU A 38 5.59 -12.04 -17.22
C LEU A 38 4.07 -11.89 -17.36
N ASN A 39 3.51 -10.73 -16.97
CA ASN A 39 2.07 -10.47 -16.98
C ASN A 39 1.24 -11.60 -16.31
N ARG A 40 1.75 -12.12 -15.19
CA ARG A 40 1.07 -13.12 -14.36
C ARG A 40 1.19 -12.75 -12.89
N ASN A 41 0.20 -13.12 -12.09
CA ASN A 41 0.30 -12.92 -10.65
C ASN A 41 1.46 -13.73 -10.09
N ASN A 42 2.33 -13.09 -9.32
CA ASN A 42 3.42 -13.75 -8.61
C ASN A 42 3.09 -13.74 -7.12
N VAL A 43 3.03 -14.92 -6.51
CA VAL A 43 2.83 -15.05 -5.07
C VAL A 43 4.18 -15.27 -4.42
N ILE A 44 4.50 -14.45 -3.42
CA ILE A 44 5.72 -14.58 -2.63
C ILE A 44 5.36 -14.90 -1.18
N SER A 45 6.08 -15.84 -0.57
CA SER A 45 6.01 -16.07 0.86
C SER A 45 6.85 -15.00 1.57
N ILE A 46 6.32 -14.38 2.62
CA ILE A 46 7.05 -13.37 3.38
C ILE A 46 7.56 -13.93 4.71
N CYS A 47 8.74 -13.50 5.13
CA CYS A 47 9.30 -13.89 6.42
C CYS A 47 8.70 -13.10 7.59
N ALA A 48 8.92 -13.55 8.82
CA ALA A 48 8.42 -12.90 10.02
C ALA A 48 8.85 -11.42 10.14
N SER A 49 10.07 -11.08 9.72
CA SER A 49 10.56 -9.69 9.72
C SER A 49 9.79 -8.82 8.73
N ALA A 50 9.50 -9.32 7.53
CA ALA A 50 8.67 -8.60 6.57
C ALA A 50 7.24 -8.41 7.09
N LYS A 51 6.66 -9.46 7.70
CA LYS A 51 5.33 -9.37 8.32
C LYS A 51 5.26 -8.23 9.32
N ARG A 52 6.23 -8.13 10.23
CA ARG A 52 6.30 -7.04 11.22
C ARG A 52 6.34 -5.66 10.56
N ILE A 53 7.09 -5.51 9.47
CA ILE A 53 7.13 -4.25 8.71
C ILE A 53 5.76 -3.93 8.10
N LEU A 54 5.08 -4.90 7.49
CA LEU A 54 3.75 -4.71 6.91
C LEU A 54 2.70 -4.34 7.98
N GLU A 55 2.78 -4.94 9.18
CA GLU A 55 1.94 -4.61 10.32
C GLU A 55 2.19 -3.17 10.81
N GLU A 56 3.45 -2.76 10.93
CA GLU A 56 3.84 -1.39 11.28
C GLU A 56 3.33 -0.38 10.24
N GLN A 57 3.46 -0.68 8.95
CA GLN A 57 2.92 0.17 7.88
C GLN A 57 1.39 0.26 7.93
N THR A 58 0.71 -0.85 8.22
CA THR A 58 -0.76 -0.86 8.39
C THR A 58 -1.19 0.04 9.54
N LYS A 59 -0.48 0.01 10.66
CA LYS A 59 -0.74 0.90 11.80
C LYS A 59 -0.45 2.36 11.48
N ARG A 60 0.59 2.64 10.70
CA ARG A 60 1.00 4.00 10.33
C ARG A 60 0.04 4.65 9.34
N TYR A 61 -0.46 3.88 8.38
CA TYR A 61 -1.33 4.37 7.30
C TYR A 61 -2.62 3.55 7.25
N PRO A 62 -3.47 3.58 8.29
CA PRO A 62 -4.65 2.71 8.37
C PRO A 62 -5.64 2.94 7.23
N ASP A 63 -5.74 4.19 6.75
CA ASP A 63 -6.65 4.59 5.69
C ASP A 63 -6.11 4.41 4.26
N SER A 64 -4.85 3.97 4.10
CA SER A 64 -4.27 3.73 2.77
C SER A 64 -4.56 2.30 2.31
N ASP A 65 -4.88 2.14 1.02
CA ASP A 65 -4.95 0.83 0.37
C ASP A 65 -3.56 0.19 0.19
N PHE A 66 -2.50 1.01 0.21
CA PHE A 66 -1.12 0.59 0.00
C PHE A 66 -0.33 0.50 1.31
N TYR A 67 0.63 -0.42 1.38
CA TYR A 67 1.58 -0.47 2.50
C TYR A 67 2.57 0.70 2.47
N PHE A 68 2.96 1.14 1.27
CA PHE A 68 3.95 2.20 1.06
C PHE A 68 3.35 3.33 0.23
N PRO A 69 2.47 4.17 0.81
CA PRO A 69 1.85 5.24 0.07
C PRO A 69 2.87 6.31 -0.37
N GLY A 70 2.52 7.06 -1.41
CA GLY A 70 3.41 8.07 -2.00
C GLY A 70 3.81 9.18 -1.03
N ARG A 71 4.92 9.88 -1.32
CA ARG A 71 5.53 10.94 -0.48
C ARG A 71 4.56 12.01 0.03
N ASN A 72 3.50 12.31 -0.73
CA ASN A 72 2.54 13.36 -0.41
C ASN A 72 1.32 12.86 0.38
N TYR A 73 1.22 11.57 0.68
CA TYR A 73 0.05 10.95 1.32
C TYR A 73 -0.35 11.67 2.61
N GLU A 74 0.59 11.92 3.52
CA GLU A 74 0.28 12.58 4.79
C GLU A 74 -0.26 14.00 4.59
N LYS A 75 0.26 14.74 3.60
CA LYS A 75 -0.24 16.08 3.27
C LYS A 75 -1.67 16.00 2.73
N GLN A 76 -1.92 15.07 1.80
CA GLN A 76 -3.24 14.86 1.22
C GLN A 76 -4.25 14.40 2.29
N GLN A 77 -3.82 13.57 3.24
CA GLN A 77 -4.64 13.07 4.34
C GLN A 77 -5.04 14.21 5.27
N LYS A 78 -4.11 15.11 5.60
CA LYS A 78 -4.41 16.31 6.41
C LYS A 78 -5.45 17.20 5.73
N VAL A 79 -5.30 17.46 4.44
CA VAL A 79 -6.25 18.26 3.65
C VAL A 79 -7.62 17.59 3.60
N TYR A 80 -7.67 16.27 3.36
CA TYR A 80 -8.92 15.51 3.37
C TYR A 80 -9.61 15.57 4.72
N ASN A 81 -8.89 15.31 5.82
CA ASN A 81 -9.44 15.35 7.17
C ASN A 81 -9.98 16.74 7.53
N ALA A 82 -9.31 17.82 7.09
CA ALA A 82 -9.80 19.19 7.27
C ALA A 82 -11.10 19.43 6.49
N LYS A 83 -11.19 18.96 5.24
CA LYS A 83 -12.41 19.07 4.42
C LYS A 83 -13.58 18.26 4.99
N VAL A 84 -13.33 17.05 5.51
CA VAL A 84 -14.36 16.21 6.14
C VAL A 84 -14.87 16.84 7.44
N LYS A 85 -13.98 17.42 8.25
CA LYS A 85 -14.40 18.18 9.46
C LYS A 85 -15.28 19.38 9.09
N ALA A 86 -14.97 20.08 8.00
CA ALA A 86 -15.75 21.21 7.53
C ALA A 86 -17.10 20.82 6.87
N ALA A 87 -17.20 19.62 6.29
CA ALA A 87 -18.41 19.12 5.63
C ALA A 87 -18.57 17.59 5.81
N PRO A 88 -19.16 17.14 6.93
CA PRO A 88 -19.24 15.72 7.31
C PRO A 88 -19.92 14.83 6.27
N LEU A 89 -20.89 15.38 5.52
CA LEU A 89 -21.66 14.68 4.49
C LEU A 89 -20.83 14.27 3.25
N LYS A 90 -19.64 14.84 3.03
CA LYS A 90 -18.78 14.51 1.87
C LYS A 90 -17.88 13.28 2.07
N ARG A 91 -18.01 12.58 3.20
CA ARG A 91 -17.15 11.46 3.60
C ARG A 91 -17.26 10.21 2.72
N ALA A 92 -18.29 10.11 1.88
CA ALA A 92 -18.64 8.90 1.11
C ALA A 92 -17.62 8.49 0.03
N LEU A 93 -16.73 9.39 -0.41
CA LEU A 93 -15.70 9.08 -1.41
C LEU A 93 -14.31 9.30 -0.79
N LYS A 94 -13.66 8.21 -0.36
CA LYS A 94 -12.22 8.24 -0.03
C LYS A 94 -11.46 8.39 -1.36
N PRO A 95 -10.60 9.41 -1.51
CA PRO A 95 -9.72 9.45 -2.67
C PRO A 95 -8.78 8.24 -2.61
N THR A 96 -8.65 7.49 -3.70
CA THR A 96 -7.57 6.51 -3.86
C THR A 96 -6.25 7.29 -3.83
N MET A 97 -5.65 7.40 -2.65
CA MET A 97 -4.43 8.19 -2.44
C MET A 97 -3.21 7.32 -2.73
N GLY A 98 -3.06 6.99 -4.00
CA GLY A 98 -1.93 6.23 -4.53
C GLY A 98 -1.63 6.77 -5.90
N PHE A 99 -0.46 7.41 -6.03
CA PHE A 99 0.11 7.95 -7.26
C PHE A 99 -0.84 8.86 -8.07
N GLY A 100 -0.66 10.17 -7.90
CA GLY A 100 -1.24 11.12 -8.85
C GLY A 100 -0.76 10.81 -10.26
N LEU A 101 -1.63 10.24 -11.08
CA LEU A 101 -1.59 10.36 -12.54
C LEU A 101 -1.93 11.82 -12.88
N ASN A 102 -1.03 12.74 -12.57
CA ASN A 102 -0.94 13.97 -13.35
C ASN A 102 0.24 13.75 -14.29
N GLN A 103 -0.12 13.49 -15.55
CA GLN A 103 0.76 13.64 -16.69
C GLN A 103 1.37 15.05 -16.71
#